data_AF-A0A952XAF3-F1
#
_entry.id   AF-A0A952XAF3-F1
#
_cell.length_a   1.000
_cell.length_b   1.000
_cell.length_c   1.000
_cell.angle_alpha   90.00
_cell.angle_beta   90.00
_cell.angle_gamma   90.00
#
_symmetry.space_group_name_H-M   'P 1'
#
loop_
_entity.id
_entity.type
_entity.pdbx_description
1 polymer ?
#
loop_
_entity_poly.entity_id
_entity_poly.type
_entity_poly.pdbx_seq_one_letter_code
_entity_poly.pdbx_strand_id
1 'polypeptide(L)'
;MSDLHSEALEEAYASAPAGVEGWETIEVRHPLLPAPARFVLDHGEKIGETEPDAAGHTQDIYGRMLRLEDGAPEDGGELVMFIATAFEVRRPSSEANRPPELAILLDNVPGDLMDVLGPAAASGEPASLTYREYLTDDPDTVHYRLAGLTLKRVAVTQLRIEGRVGFMDLFNRSFPNAEYTIEETPSLGV
;
A
#
# COMPACT_ATOMS: atom_id res chain seq x y z
N MET A 1 25.15 40.42 -6.17
CA MET A 1 23.71 40.20 -6.35
C MET A 1 23.44 38.83 -5.76
N SER A 2 23.06 38.77 -4.46
CA SER A 2 22.60 37.50 -3.89
C SER A 2 21.30 37.17 -4.61
N ASP A 3 21.29 35.98 -5.19
CA ASP A 3 20.25 35.54 -6.08
C ASP A 3 19.00 35.26 -5.24
N LEU A 4 17.92 36.02 -5.47
CA LEU A 4 16.62 35.84 -4.84
C LEU A 4 16.14 34.37 -4.92
N HIS A 5 16.60 33.64 -5.94
CA HIS A 5 16.34 32.21 -6.11
C HIS A 5 17.12 31.33 -5.12
N SER A 6 18.35 31.72 -4.75
CA SER A 6 19.14 31.00 -3.74
C SER A 6 18.54 31.19 -2.35
N GLU A 7 18.08 32.40 -2.02
CA GLU A 7 17.40 32.69 -0.74
C GLU A 7 16.04 31.98 -0.67
N ALA A 8 15.26 31.97 -1.77
CA ALA A 8 14.00 31.24 -1.84
C ALA A 8 14.19 29.71 -1.79
N LEU A 9 15.25 29.17 -2.40
CA LEU A 9 15.61 27.75 -2.29
C LEU A 9 16.06 27.39 -0.88
N GLU A 10 16.86 28.23 -0.24
CA GLU A 10 17.38 28.02 1.12
C GLU A 10 16.26 28.11 2.18
N GLU A 11 15.32 29.04 2.02
CA GLU A 11 14.11 29.12 2.84
C GLU A 11 13.19 27.91 2.61
N ALA A 12 13.04 27.44 1.37
CA ALA A 12 12.30 26.22 1.07
C ALA A 12 12.94 24.98 1.72
N TYR A 13 14.27 24.84 1.66
CA TYR A 13 14.99 23.76 2.32
C TYR A 13 14.95 23.86 3.85
N ALA A 14 14.95 25.07 4.41
CA ALA A 14 14.81 25.30 5.85
C ALA A 14 13.37 25.06 6.36
N SER A 15 12.37 25.21 5.49
CA SER A 15 10.96 24.94 5.78
C SER A 15 10.57 23.47 5.64
N ALA A 16 11.38 22.66 4.93
CA ALA A 16 11.16 21.23 4.83
C ALA A 16 11.34 20.60 6.22
N PRO A 17 10.30 20.01 6.82
CA PRO A 17 10.40 19.50 8.17
C PRO A 17 11.38 18.31 8.19
N ALA A 18 12.56 18.53 8.78
CA ALA A 18 13.49 17.45 9.09
C ALA A 18 12.89 16.62 10.23
N GLY A 19 12.50 15.37 9.94
CA GLY A 19 11.95 14.43 10.93
C GLY A 19 10.57 13.86 10.61
N VAL A 20 9.97 14.24 9.48
CA VAL A 20 8.78 13.54 8.97
C VAL A 20 9.25 12.27 8.25
N GLU A 21 8.86 11.12 8.77
CA GLU A 21 9.14 9.82 8.16
C GLU A 21 7.90 9.36 7.40
N GLY A 22 8.11 8.65 6.29
CA GLY A 22 7.04 8.03 5.53
C GLY A 22 6.72 6.65 6.12
N TRP A 23 5.45 6.37 6.37
CA TRP A 23 4.98 5.01 6.62
C TRP A 23 4.46 4.40 5.34
N GLU A 24 5.08 3.31 4.93
CA GLU A 24 4.62 2.50 3.81
C GLU A 24 3.60 1.49 4.29
N THR A 25 2.53 1.29 3.53
CA THR A 25 1.50 0.30 3.82
C THR A 25 1.11 -0.49 2.59
N ILE A 26 0.69 -1.73 2.82
CA ILE A 26 0.07 -2.57 1.80
C ILE A 26 -1.27 -3.11 2.28
N GLU A 27 -2.21 -3.20 1.35
CA GLU A 27 -3.52 -3.82 1.54
C GLU A 27 -3.72 -4.89 0.47
N VAL A 28 -3.98 -6.11 0.90
CA VAL A 28 -4.26 -7.26 0.04
C VAL A 28 -5.73 -7.63 0.17
N ARG A 29 -6.44 -7.65 -0.96
CA ARG A 29 -7.82 -8.12 -1.07
C ARG A 29 -7.86 -9.37 -1.92
N HIS A 30 -8.55 -10.40 -1.44
CA HIS A 30 -8.66 -11.68 -2.13
C HIS A 30 -10.01 -12.32 -1.79
N PRO A 31 -10.69 -13.00 -2.73
CA PRO A 31 -12.03 -13.56 -2.49
C PRO A 31 -12.13 -14.58 -1.34
N LEU A 32 -11.02 -15.24 -1.02
CA LEU A 32 -10.94 -16.19 0.11
C LEU A 32 -10.59 -15.53 1.44
N LEU A 33 -10.26 -14.23 1.46
CA LEU A 33 -10.04 -13.51 2.71
C LEU A 33 -11.40 -12.98 3.22
N PRO A 34 -11.69 -13.12 4.52
CA PRO A 34 -12.92 -12.60 5.10
C PRO A 34 -12.95 -11.07 5.17
N ALA A 35 -11.78 -10.43 5.14
CA ALA A 35 -11.58 -8.98 5.12
C ALA A 35 -10.21 -8.66 4.48
N PRO A 36 -9.95 -7.41 4.05
CA PRO A 36 -8.66 -7.00 3.54
C PRO A 36 -7.53 -7.21 4.56
N ALA A 37 -6.42 -7.81 4.13
CA ALA A 37 -5.21 -7.93 4.95
C ALA A 37 -4.35 -6.68 4.81
N ARG A 38 -4.08 -5.99 5.91
CA ARG A 38 -3.46 -4.65 5.93
C ARG A 38 -2.18 -4.65 6.76
N PHE A 39 -1.09 -4.15 6.19
CA PHE A 39 0.25 -4.15 6.79
C PHE A 39 0.91 -2.78 6.71
N VAL A 40 1.66 -2.42 7.75
CA VAL A 40 2.50 -1.21 7.79
C VAL A 40 3.96 -1.58 8.03
N LEU A 41 4.86 -0.96 7.28
CA LEU A 41 6.32 -1.12 7.41
C LEU A 41 6.82 -0.22 8.54
N ASP A 42 6.49 -0.60 9.76
CA ASP A 42 6.87 0.10 10.97
C ASP A 42 6.71 -0.82 12.19
N HIS A 43 7.39 -0.52 13.29
CA HIS A 43 7.24 -1.30 14.54
C HIS A 43 5.88 -1.13 15.21
N GLY A 44 5.19 -0.02 14.95
CA GLY A 44 3.86 0.29 15.45
C GLY A 44 3.82 0.53 16.96
N GLU A 45 2.59 0.66 17.43
CA GLU A 45 2.25 0.62 18.85
C GLU A 45 1.39 -0.63 19.13
N LYS A 46 1.23 -1.01 20.41
CA LYS A 46 0.32 -2.10 20.75
C LYS A 46 -1.12 -1.65 20.46
N ILE A 47 -1.75 -2.32 19.52
CA ILE A 47 -3.12 -2.02 19.06
C ILE A 47 -4.13 -3.11 19.42
N GLY A 48 -3.66 -4.27 19.87
CA GLY A 48 -4.53 -5.37 20.26
C GLY A 48 -3.78 -6.55 20.86
N GLU A 49 -4.52 -7.64 21.05
CA GLU A 49 -4.01 -8.94 21.46
C GLU A 49 -4.67 -10.02 20.59
N THR A 50 -3.97 -11.13 20.33
CA THR A 50 -4.55 -12.28 19.63
C THR A 50 -5.66 -12.91 20.46
N GLU A 51 -6.53 -13.68 19.81
CA GLU A 51 -7.40 -14.61 20.53
C GLU A 51 -6.56 -15.56 21.40
N PRO A 52 -7.06 -15.96 22.57
CA PRO A 52 -6.32 -16.86 23.46
C PRO A 52 -6.15 -18.25 22.83
N ASP A 53 -4.95 -18.79 22.95
CA ASP A 53 -4.65 -20.16 22.53
C ASP A 53 -5.38 -21.21 23.40
N ALA A 54 -5.22 -22.50 23.07
CA ALA A 54 -5.83 -23.59 23.84
C ALA A 54 -5.36 -23.66 25.32
N ALA A 55 -4.25 -23.00 25.66
CA ALA A 55 -3.73 -22.87 27.02
C ALA A 55 -4.10 -21.53 27.68
N GLY A 56 -4.82 -20.65 26.98
CA GLY A 56 -5.26 -19.34 27.45
C GLY A 56 -4.26 -18.20 27.29
N HIS A 57 -3.16 -18.38 26.54
CA HIS A 57 -2.18 -17.32 26.31
C HIS A 57 -2.60 -16.42 25.14
N THR A 58 -2.40 -15.11 25.30
CA THR A 58 -2.54 -14.11 24.23
C THR A 58 -1.19 -13.55 23.83
N GLN A 59 -1.09 -13.03 22.60
CA GLN A 59 0.09 -12.32 22.11
C GLN A 59 -0.29 -10.89 21.73
N ASP A 60 0.59 -9.93 22.05
CA ASP A 60 0.38 -8.54 21.66
C ASP A 60 0.42 -8.39 20.13
N ILE A 61 -0.52 -7.61 19.60
CA ILE A 61 -0.54 -7.19 18.19
C ILE A 61 -0.07 -5.75 18.13
N TYR A 62 0.97 -5.52 17.33
CA TYR A 62 1.51 -4.19 17.07
C TYR A 62 1.09 -3.69 15.69
N GLY A 63 0.93 -2.37 15.54
CA GLY A 63 0.57 -1.75 14.27
C GLY A 63 0.17 -0.29 14.41
N ARG A 64 -0.62 0.20 13.45
CA ARG A 64 -1.11 1.58 13.41
C ARG A 64 -2.57 1.64 13.00
N MET A 65 -3.29 2.61 13.54
CA MET A 65 -4.61 3.01 13.06
C MET A 65 -4.43 4.15 12.06
N LEU A 66 -4.85 3.94 10.81
CA LEU A 66 -4.67 4.89 9.71
C LEU A 66 -5.98 5.06 8.96
N ARG A 67 -6.29 6.30 8.52
CA ARG A 67 -7.54 6.57 7.81
C ARG A 67 -7.39 6.28 6.33
N LEU A 68 -8.32 5.49 5.77
CA LEU A 68 -8.37 5.24 4.33
C LEU A 68 -8.97 6.43 3.58
N GLU A 69 -8.61 6.55 2.30
CA GLU A 69 -9.26 7.48 1.39
C GLU A 69 -10.75 7.12 1.19
N ASP A 70 -11.62 8.11 0.99
CA ASP A 70 -13.07 7.90 0.78
C ASP A 70 -13.39 6.93 -0.36
N GLY A 71 -12.53 6.87 -1.38
CA GLY A 71 -12.63 5.98 -2.54
C GLY A 71 -11.91 4.63 -2.36
N ALA A 72 -11.66 4.19 -1.13
CA ALA A 72 -11.13 2.84 -0.91
C ALA A 72 -12.18 1.79 -1.28
N PRO A 73 -11.81 0.65 -1.90
CA PRO A 73 -12.78 -0.38 -2.28
C PRO A 73 -13.53 -1.00 -1.10
N GLU A 74 -12.89 -0.99 0.07
CA GLU A 74 -13.47 -1.41 1.35
C GLU A 74 -13.02 -0.42 2.43
N ASP A 75 -13.92 -0.15 3.39
CA ASP A 75 -13.71 0.75 4.53
C ASP A 75 -13.28 2.19 4.15
N GLY A 76 -13.81 2.72 3.03
CA GLY A 76 -13.47 4.05 2.53
C GLY A 76 -13.82 5.17 3.50
N GLY A 77 -12.84 6.03 3.81
CA GLY A 77 -12.97 7.13 4.77
C GLY A 77 -12.88 6.69 6.25
N GLU A 78 -12.75 5.40 6.52
CA GLU A 78 -12.71 4.87 7.89
C GLU A 78 -11.28 4.76 8.44
N LEU A 79 -11.18 4.81 9.77
CA LEU A 79 -9.94 4.55 10.49
C LEU A 79 -9.78 3.04 10.67
N VAL A 80 -8.78 2.44 10.02
CA VAL A 80 -8.57 1.00 10.00
C VAL A 80 -7.23 0.59 10.58
N MET A 81 -7.15 -0.66 11.03
CA MET A 81 -5.95 -1.27 11.56
C MET A 81 -5.02 -1.74 10.44
N PHE A 82 -3.74 -1.36 10.54
CA PHE A 82 -2.62 -1.92 9.80
C PHE A 82 -1.69 -2.64 10.77
N ILE A 83 -1.42 -3.93 10.54
CA ILE A 83 -0.54 -4.74 11.39
C ILE A 83 0.92 -4.43 11.04
N ALA A 84 1.75 -4.23 12.06
CA ALA A 84 3.19 -4.07 11.92
C ALA A 84 3.79 -5.34 11.30
N THR A 85 4.38 -5.24 10.12
CA THR A 85 5.01 -6.37 9.44
C THR A 85 6.16 -5.88 8.58
N ALA A 86 7.29 -6.58 8.64
CA ALA A 86 8.42 -6.29 7.78
C ALA A 86 8.08 -6.73 6.35
N PHE A 87 8.00 -5.76 5.44
CA PHE A 87 7.86 -6.07 4.03
C PHE A 87 8.77 -5.21 3.15
N GLU A 88 9.11 -5.73 1.99
CA GLU A 88 9.90 -5.03 0.98
C GLU A 88 9.08 -4.88 -0.30
N VAL A 89 8.93 -3.64 -0.78
CA VAL A 89 8.36 -3.32 -2.08
C VAL A 89 9.50 -3.06 -3.07
N ARG A 90 9.80 -4.05 -3.92
CA ARG A 90 10.83 -3.89 -4.95
C ARG A 90 10.26 -3.25 -6.19
N ARG A 91 10.83 -2.09 -6.56
CA ARG A 91 10.55 -1.44 -7.83
C ARG A 91 10.86 -2.37 -9.00
N PRO A 92 10.11 -2.28 -10.10
CA PRO A 92 10.33 -3.13 -11.26
C PRO A 92 11.74 -2.94 -11.82
N SER A 93 12.40 -4.06 -12.13
CA SER A 93 13.65 -4.02 -12.90
C SER A 93 13.31 -3.58 -14.33
N SER A 94 14.05 -2.59 -14.84
CA SER A 94 13.94 -2.15 -16.24
C SER A 94 14.61 -3.16 -17.16
N GLU A 95 13.99 -4.31 -17.38
CA GLU A 95 14.38 -5.23 -18.45
C GLU A 95 13.57 -4.91 -19.72
N ALA A 96 14.26 -4.70 -20.83
CA ALA A 96 13.60 -4.53 -22.12
C ALA A 96 12.76 -5.78 -22.43
N ASN A 97 11.53 -5.59 -22.93
CA ASN A 97 10.59 -6.64 -23.35
C ASN A 97 9.84 -7.44 -22.26
N ARG A 98 9.80 -6.98 -21.00
CA ARG A 98 8.81 -7.49 -20.02
C ARG A 98 7.98 -6.36 -19.42
N PRO A 99 6.68 -6.56 -19.16
CA PRO A 99 5.94 -5.62 -18.34
C PRO A 99 6.63 -5.52 -16.98
N PRO A 100 6.73 -4.31 -16.39
CA PRO A 100 7.31 -4.15 -15.07
C PRO A 100 6.60 -5.08 -14.08
N GLU A 101 7.37 -5.81 -13.26
CA GLU A 101 6.85 -6.62 -12.16
C GLU A 101 7.36 -6.03 -10.85
N LEU A 102 6.47 -5.75 -9.91
CA LEU A 102 6.79 -5.34 -8.56
C LEU A 102 6.81 -6.59 -7.68
N ALA A 103 7.83 -6.76 -6.84
CA ALA A 103 7.89 -7.89 -5.92
C ALA A 103 7.58 -7.40 -4.50
N ILE A 104 6.70 -8.11 -3.80
CA ILE A 104 6.41 -7.90 -2.39
C ILE A 104 6.91 -9.10 -1.62
N LEU A 105 7.80 -8.83 -0.68
CA LEU A 105 8.25 -9.81 0.30
C LEU A 105 7.63 -9.45 1.62
N LEU A 106 6.85 -10.36 2.21
CA LEU A 106 6.30 -10.26 3.56
C LEU A 106 7.08 -11.25 4.42
N ASP A 107 7.94 -10.74 5.29
CA ASP A 107 8.73 -11.51 6.22
C ASP A 107 8.18 -11.33 7.65
N ASN A 108 8.29 -12.36 8.49
CA ASN A 108 7.83 -12.33 9.89
C ASN A 108 6.30 -12.15 10.05
N VAL A 109 5.52 -12.80 9.18
CA VAL A 109 4.05 -12.85 9.30
C VAL A 109 3.65 -13.74 10.48
N PRO A 110 2.81 -13.27 11.43
CA PRO A 110 2.30 -14.08 12.53
C PRO A 110 1.57 -15.35 12.05
N GLY A 111 1.62 -16.43 12.83
CA GLY A 111 1.04 -17.73 12.48
C GLY A 111 -0.46 -17.67 12.14
N ASP A 112 -1.25 -16.99 12.96
CA ASP A 112 -2.70 -16.86 12.74
C ASP A 112 -3.04 -16.15 11.42
N LEU A 113 -2.16 -15.24 11.00
CA LEU A 113 -2.31 -14.54 9.74
C LEU A 113 -1.86 -15.40 8.55
N MET A 114 -0.91 -16.31 8.76
CA MET A 114 -0.55 -17.33 7.77
C MET A 114 -1.69 -18.31 7.52
N ASP A 115 -2.47 -18.65 8.54
CA ASP A 115 -3.65 -19.52 8.39
C ASP A 115 -4.73 -18.85 7.51
N VAL A 116 -4.81 -17.52 7.55
CA VAL A 116 -5.72 -16.73 6.73
C VAL A 116 -5.17 -16.49 5.31
N LEU A 117 -3.89 -16.12 5.19
CA LEU A 117 -3.27 -15.78 3.90
C LEU A 117 -2.86 -17.02 3.08
N GLY A 118 -2.56 -18.14 3.74
CA GLY A 118 -2.08 -19.37 3.11
C GLY A 118 -3.06 -19.95 2.07
N PRO A 119 -4.35 -20.15 2.41
CA PRO A 119 -5.35 -20.63 1.45
C PRO A 119 -5.53 -19.68 0.26
N ALA A 120 -5.52 -18.36 0.50
CA ALA A 120 -5.59 -17.36 -0.55
C ALA A 120 -4.42 -17.48 -1.52
N ALA A 121 -3.19 -17.58 -0.99
CA ALA A 121 -1.99 -17.75 -1.78
C ALA A 121 -1.94 -19.07 -2.58
N ALA A 122 -2.50 -20.15 -2.04
CA ALA A 122 -2.52 -21.47 -2.68
C ALA A 122 -3.64 -21.63 -3.73
N SER A 123 -4.64 -20.74 -3.74
CA SER A 123 -5.84 -20.87 -4.57
C SER A 123 -5.59 -20.69 -6.08
N GLY A 124 -4.55 -19.94 -6.44
CA GLY A 124 -4.28 -19.52 -7.82
C GLY A 124 -5.20 -18.40 -8.33
N GLU A 125 -6.15 -17.93 -7.52
CA GLU A 125 -7.00 -16.78 -7.83
C GLU A 125 -6.20 -15.46 -7.72
N PRO A 126 -6.52 -14.44 -8.54
CA PRO A 126 -5.83 -13.16 -8.49
C PRO A 126 -6.18 -12.39 -7.21
N ALA A 127 -5.16 -11.94 -6.48
CA ALA A 127 -5.31 -10.99 -5.38
C ALA A 127 -5.13 -9.55 -5.88
N SER A 128 -5.98 -8.64 -5.41
CA SER A 128 -5.81 -7.20 -5.61
C SER A 128 -4.94 -6.62 -4.51
N LEU A 129 -4.03 -5.72 -4.89
CA LEU A 129 -3.13 -5.05 -3.97
C LEU A 129 -3.30 -3.53 -4.09
N THR A 130 -3.19 -2.84 -2.96
CA THR A 130 -3.10 -1.38 -2.89
C THR A 130 -1.94 -1.00 -1.97
N TYR A 131 -1.05 -0.14 -2.45
CA TYR A 131 0.05 0.43 -1.67
C TYR A 131 -0.29 1.88 -1.32
N ARG A 132 -0.02 2.29 -0.08
CA ARG A 132 -0.22 3.68 0.37
C ARG A 132 0.96 4.15 1.20
N GLU A 133 1.25 5.44 1.09
CA GLU A 133 2.20 6.14 1.96
C GLU A 133 1.46 7.15 2.82
N TYR A 134 1.81 7.19 4.10
CA TYR A 134 1.38 8.18 5.07
C TYR A 134 2.60 8.92 5.59
N LEU A 135 2.38 10.12 6.12
CA LEU A 135 3.42 10.85 6.83
C LEU A 135 3.20 10.70 8.34
N THR A 136 4.29 10.61 9.12
CA THR A 136 4.21 10.47 10.58
C THR A 136 3.41 11.57 11.27
N ASP A 137 3.38 12.77 10.70
CA ASP A 137 2.68 13.95 11.20
C ASP A 137 1.25 14.14 10.62
N ASP A 138 0.89 13.36 9.60
CA ASP A 138 -0.44 13.35 8.97
C ASP A 138 -0.92 11.91 8.69
N PRO A 139 -1.23 11.14 9.75
CA PRO A 139 -1.64 9.73 9.62
C PRO A 139 -3.08 9.55 9.09
N ASP A 140 -3.84 10.63 8.99
CA ASP A 140 -5.23 10.63 8.52
C ASP A 140 -5.34 10.90 7.01
N THR A 141 -4.22 11.18 6.36
CA THR A 141 -4.18 11.53 4.94
C THR A 141 -3.26 10.59 4.17
N VAL A 142 -3.82 9.96 3.15
CA VAL A 142 -3.03 9.17 2.21
C VAL A 142 -2.22 10.13 1.34
N HIS A 143 -0.92 10.17 1.54
CA HIS A 143 -0.01 11.04 0.82
C HIS A 143 0.29 10.52 -0.59
N TYR A 144 0.44 9.20 -0.73
CA TYR A 144 0.58 8.54 -2.03
C TYR A 144 -0.22 7.25 -2.07
N ARG A 145 -0.83 6.93 -3.21
CA ARG A 145 -1.61 5.71 -3.43
C ARG A 145 -1.26 5.08 -4.78
N LEU A 146 -0.91 3.80 -4.75
CA LEU A 146 -0.78 2.96 -5.93
C LEU A 146 -1.79 1.81 -5.86
N ALA A 147 -2.82 1.88 -6.70
CA ALA A 147 -3.90 0.89 -6.77
C ALA A 147 -3.91 0.18 -8.14
N GLY A 148 -4.77 -0.84 -8.28
CA GLY A 148 -4.89 -1.61 -9.54
C GLY A 148 -3.76 -2.62 -9.75
N LEU A 149 -3.07 -2.98 -8.67
CA LEU A 149 -2.02 -3.98 -8.69
C LEU A 149 -2.63 -5.37 -8.54
N THR A 150 -2.21 -6.33 -9.36
CA THR A 150 -2.70 -7.72 -9.29
C THR A 150 -1.54 -8.66 -8.98
N LEU A 151 -1.66 -9.38 -7.87
CA LEU A 151 -0.74 -10.44 -7.47
C LEU A 151 -0.96 -11.66 -8.38
N LYS A 152 0.03 -11.97 -9.22
CA LYS A 152 -0.04 -13.06 -10.21
C LYS A 152 0.45 -14.40 -9.68
N ARG A 153 1.38 -14.37 -8.73
CA ARG A 153 1.90 -15.57 -8.06
C ARG A 153 2.28 -15.22 -6.64
N VAL A 154 1.86 -16.07 -5.71
CA VAL A 154 2.23 -16.00 -4.30
C VAL A 154 2.92 -17.31 -3.94
N ALA A 155 4.14 -17.23 -3.42
CA ALA A 155 4.89 -18.34 -2.89
C ALA A 155 4.91 -18.21 -1.37
N VAL A 156 4.45 -19.25 -0.67
CA VAL A 156 4.37 -19.25 0.81
C VAL A 156 5.37 -20.27 1.35
N THR A 157 6.16 -19.83 2.34
CA THR A 157 7.06 -20.65 3.17
C THR A 157 6.65 -20.45 4.63
N GLN A 158 7.12 -21.30 5.56
CA GLN A 158 6.71 -21.28 6.98
C GLN A 158 6.81 -19.92 7.70
N LEU A 159 7.64 -18.97 7.23
CA LEU A 159 7.79 -17.63 7.83
C LEU A 159 7.78 -16.48 6.81
N ARG A 160 7.45 -16.78 5.54
CA ARG A 160 7.65 -15.84 4.43
C ARG A 160 6.59 -16.01 3.37
N ILE A 161 5.98 -14.90 2.96
CA ILE A 161 5.12 -14.82 1.78
C ILE A 161 5.83 -13.96 0.73
N GLU A 162 6.13 -14.54 -0.43
CA GLU A 162 6.70 -13.83 -1.58
C GLU A 162 5.63 -13.71 -2.68
N GLY A 163 5.18 -12.49 -2.93
CA GLY A 163 4.22 -12.17 -3.98
C GLY A 163 4.88 -11.46 -5.16
N ARG A 164 4.61 -11.91 -6.38
CA ARG A 164 4.90 -11.11 -7.59
C ARG A 164 3.64 -10.40 -8.05
N VAL A 165 3.75 -9.09 -8.12
CA VAL A 165 2.70 -8.16 -8.51
C VAL A 165 2.96 -7.75 -9.95
N GLY A 166 1.99 -8.02 -10.82
CA GLY A 166 1.94 -7.40 -12.14
C GLY A 166 1.15 -6.09 -12.06
N PHE A 167 1.60 -5.06 -12.77
CA PHE A 167 0.74 -3.90 -13.03
C PHE A 167 -0.40 -4.35 -13.95
N MET A 168 -1.66 -4.06 -13.59
CA MET A 168 -2.71 -3.99 -14.60
C MET A 168 -2.44 -2.76 -15.46
N ASP A 169 -1.76 -2.99 -16.57
CA ASP A 169 -2.05 -2.34 -17.84
C ASP A 169 -2.25 -0.80 -17.81
N LEU A 170 -1.44 -0.07 -17.04
CA LEU A 170 -1.34 1.40 -17.18
C LEU A 170 -0.81 1.78 -18.58
N PHE A 171 -0.16 0.85 -19.28
CA PHE A 171 0.28 1.02 -20.67
C PHE A 171 -0.86 0.85 -21.70
N ASN A 172 -2.01 0.31 -21.31
CA ASN A 172 -3.17 0.10 -22.20
C ASN A 172 -4.45 0.76 -21.66
N ARG A 173 -4.36 1.50 -20.55
CA ARG A 173 -5.31 2.56 -20.28
C ARG A 173 -4.96 3.73 -21.17
N SER A 174 -5.81 3.98 -22.16
CA SER A 174 -5.74 5.19 -23.00
C SER A 174 -5.68 6.42 -22.10
N PHE A 175 -4.54 7.11 -22.14
CA PHE A 175 -4.35 8.37 -21.45
C PHE A 175 -4.40 9.50 -22.48
N PRO A 176 -5.17 10.58 -22.26
CA PRO A 176 -6.17 10.81 -21.21
C PRO A 176 -7.56 10.27 -21.61
N ASN A 177 -8.32 9.75 -20.64
CA ASN A 177 -9.74 9.36 -20.78
C ASN A 177 -10.69 10.56 -20.58
N ALA A 178 -10.24 11.77 -20.93
CA ALA A 178 -11.09 12.95 -20.98
C ALA A 178 -11.67 13.04 -22.39
N GLU A 179 -12.92 12.64 -22.58
CA GLU A 179 -13.66 13.06 -23.76
C GLU A 179 -13.91 14.55 -23.62
N TYR A 180 -13.16 15.37 -24.37
CA TYR A 180 -13.43 16.80 -24.47
C TYR A 180 -14.79 16.98 -25.15
N THR A 181 -15.85 17.05 -24.35
CA THR A 181 -17.17 17.40 -24.83
C THR A 181 -17.25 18.92 -24.97
N ILE A 182 -18.01 19.39 -25.96
CA ILE A 182 -18.26 20.83 -26.16
C ILE A 182 -18.93 21.45 -24.92
N GLU A 183 -19.61 20.62 -24.13
CA GLU A 183 -20.26 20.99 -22.87
C GLU A 183 -19.26 21.30 -21.74
N GLU A 184 -18.11 20.62 -21.71
CA GLU A 184 -17.08 20.78 -20.66
C GLU A 184 -15.95 21.75 -21.04
N THR A 185 -15.74 21.99 -22.33
CA THR A 185 -14.74 22.96 -22.83
C THR A 185 -15.29 23.89 -23.93
N PRO A 186 -16.05 24.93 -23.56
CA PRO A 186 -16.69 25.85 -24.51
C PRO A 186 -15.68 26.63 -25.39
N SER A 187 -14.41 26.70 -24.98
CA SER A 187 -13.35 27.42 -25.68
C SER A 187 -12.71 26.66 -26.84
N LEU A 188 -13.05 25.38 -27.03
CA LEU A 188 -12.52 24.53 -28.11
C LEU A 188 -13.34 24.61 -29.41
N GLY A 189 -14.40 25.43 -29.43
CA GLY A 189 -15.30 25.60 -30.58
C GLY A 189 -15.28 27.01 -31.20
N VAL A 190 -14.10 27.58 -31.44
CA VAL A 190 -13.91 28.82 -32.24
C VAL A 190 -12.99 28.60 -33.42
#